data_AF-A0A1J4S2E9-F1
#
_entry.id   AF-A0A1J4S2E9-F1
#
_cell.length_a   1.000
_cell.length_b   1.000
_cell.length_c   1.000
_cell.angle_alpha   90.00
_cell.angle_beta   90.00
_cell.angle_gamma   90.00
#
_symmetry.space_group_name_H-M   'P 1'
#
loop_
_entity.id
_entity.type
_entity.pdbx_description
1 polymer ?
#
loop_
_entity_poly.entity_id
_entity_poly.type
_entity_poly.pdbx_seq_one_letter_code
_entity_poly.pdbx_strand_id
1 'polypeptide(L)' 'MQSEAKAERRKIAKLQEIENAIAALEADLANLGAQLESPFVNPKEVAVLGKEYERVQREMDEKLREWEGLQG' A
#
# COMPACT_ATOMS: atom_id res chain seq x y z
N MET A 1 29.17 -17.90 2.41
CA MET A 1 28.50 -18.73 1.38
C MET A 1 27.10 -19.23 1.77
N GLN A 2 26.89 -20.21 2.67
CA GLN A 2 25.51 -20.69 2.97
C GLN A 2 24.62 -19.64 3.66
N SER A 3 25.21 -18.77 4.48
CA SER A 3 24.52 -17.70 5.20
C SER A 3 24.04 -16.57 4.27
N GLU A 4 24.86 -16.18 3.29
CA GLU A 4 24.56 -15.11 2.33
C GLU A 4 23.41 -15.50 1.39
N ALA A 5 23.42 -16.73 0.85
CA ALA A 5 22.31 -17.22 0.02
C ALA A 5 20.98 -17.33 0.79
N LYS A 6 21.02 -17.50 2.12
CA LYS A 6 19.82 -17.49 2.96
C LYS A 6 19.36 -16.06 3.25
N ALA A 7 20.28 -15.12 3.43
CA ALA A 7 19.94 -13.70 3.60
C ALA A 7 19.30 -13.13 2.33
N GLU A 8 19.87 -13.44 1.16
CA GLU A 8 19.36 -12.99 -0.14
C GLU A 8 17.93 -13.50 -0.40
N ARG A 9 17.68 -14.79 -0.16
CA ARG A 9 16.33 -15.36 -0.30
C ARG A 9 15.31 -14.70 0.62
N ARG A 10 15.70 -14.32 1.84
CA ARG A 10 14.82 -13.59 2.76
C ARG A 10 14.57 -12.17 2.28
N LYS A 11 15.59 -11.49 1.75
CA LYS A 11 15.46 -10.16 1.16
C LYS A 11 14.46 -10.17 0.00
N ILE A 12 14.60 -11.10 -0.93
CA ILE A 12 13.68 -11.27 -2.07
C ILE A 12 12.25 -11.56 -1.60
N ALA A 13 12.07 -12.49 -0.66
CA ALA A 13 10.74 -12.81 -0.13
C ALA A 13 10.08 -11.58 0.53
N LYS A 14 10.86 -10.82 1.31
CA LYS A 14 10.39 -9.60 1.97
C LYS A 14 10.03 -8.50 0.96
N LEU A 15 10.82 -8.36 -0.10
CA LEU A 15 10.53 -7.43 -1.19
C LEU A 15 9.18 -7.76 -1.84
N GLN A 16 8.96 -9.04 -2.19
CA GLN A 16 7.72 -9.50 -2.80
C GLN A 16 6.51 -9.29 -1.89
N GLU A 17 6.65 -9.51 -0.58
CA GLU A 17 5.59 -9.24 0.39
C GLU A 17 5.19 -7.76 0.42
N ILE A 18 6.18 -6.86 0.38
CA ILE A 18 5.92 -5.41 0.37
C ILE A 18 5.29 -4.97 -0.94
N GLU A 19 5.78 -5.47 -2.08
CA GLU A 19 5.21 -5.17 -3.40
C GLU A 19 3.76 -5.64 -3.51
N ASN A 20 3.43 -6.82 -2.97
CA ASN A 20 2.05 -7.31 -2.92
C ASN A 20 1.17 -6.42 -2.02
N ALA A 21 1.69 -5.94 -0.89
CA ALA A 21 0.97 -5.03 -0.02
C ALA A 21 0.72 -3.67 -0.68
N ILE A 22 1.72 -3.13 -1.37
CA ILE A 22 1.59 -1.90 -2.18
C ILE A 22 0.50 -2.09 -3.23
N ALA A 23 0.54 -3.17 -4.03
CA ALA A 23 -0.46 -3.40 -5.06
C ALA A 23 -1.90 -3.49 -4.51
N ALA A 24 -2.08 -4.07 -3.32
CA ALA A 24 -3.38 -4.12 -2.65
C ALA A 24 -3.84 -2.72 -2.21
N LEU A 25 -2.96 -1.93 -1.59
CA LEU A 25 -3.25 -0.57 -1.17
C LEU A 25 -3.55 0.35 -2.37
N GLU A 26 -2.89 0.14 -3.52
CA GLU A 26 -3.16 0.88 -4.77
C GLU A 26 -4.58 0.59 -5.28
N ALA A 27 -4.99 -0.67 -5.25
CA ALA A 27 -6.34 -1.07 -5.62
C ALA A 27 -7.39 -0.48 -4.68
N ASP A 28 -7.12 -0.45 -3.38
CA ASP A 28 -7.99 0.16 -2.38
C ASP A 28 -8.11 1.68 -2.59
N LEU A 29 -7.01 2.38 -2.85
CA LEU A 29 -7.02 3.81 -3.18
C LEU A 29 -7.80 4.11 -4.45
N ALA A 30 -7.61 3.32 -5.50
CA ALA A 30 -8.37 3.47 -6.74
C ALA A 30 -9.87 3.30 -6.51
N ASN A 31 -10.27 2.30 -5.73
CA ASN A 31 -11.67 2.04 -5.39
C ASN A 31 -12.29 3.14 -4.51
N LEU A 32 -11.55 3.61 -3.49
CA LEU A 32 -11.99 4.71 -2.63
C LEU A 32 -12.10 6.03 -3.41
N GLY A 33 -11.13 6.31 -4.29
CA GLY A 33 -11.15 7.47 -5.18
C GLY A 33 -12.39 7.45 -6.10
N ALA A 34 -12.66 6.33 -6.76
CA ALA A 34 -13.83 6.18 -7.61
C ALA A 34 -15.16 6.40 -6.86
N GLN A 35 -15.25 5.96 -5.61
CA GLN A 35 -16.43 6.23 -4.77
C GLN A 35 -16.56 7.70 -4.38
N LEU A 36 -15.45 8.37 -4.07
CA LEU A 36 -15.42 9.80 -3.73
C LEU A 36 -15.75 10.71 -4.92
N GLU A 37 -15.38 10.31 -6.14
CA GLU A 37 -15.69 11.02 -7.38
C GLU A 37 -17.14 10.82 -7.85
N SER A 38 -17.85 9.82 -7.32
CA SER A 38 -19.22 9.53 -7.71
C SER A 38 -20.17 10.68 -7.31
N PRO A 39 -20.96 11.25 -8.23
CA PRO A 39 -21.91 12.31 -7.89
C PRO A 39 -23.09 11.82 -7.03
N PHE A 40 -23.23 10.51 -6.85
CA PHE A 40 -24.31 9.88 -6.08
C PHE A 40 -23.89 9.44 -4.68
N VAL A 41 -22.63 9.65 -4.30
CA VAL A 41 -22.15 9.29 -2.95
C VAL A 41 -22.90 10.12 -1.89
N ASN A 42 -23.30 9.47 -0.80
CA ASN A 42 -23.96 10.16 0.28
C ASN A 42 -22.97 11.14 0.95
N PRO A 43 -23.33 12.42 1.18
CA PRO A 43 -22.43 13.38 1.85
C PRO A 43 -21.89 12.91 3.22
N LYS A 44 -22.65 12.08 3.96
CA LYS A 44 -22.18 11.49 5.22
C LYS A 44 -21.12 10.40 5.00
N GLU A 45 -21.19 9.68 3.89
CA GLU A 45 -20.23 8.65 3.50
C GLU A 45 -18.94 9.27 2.95
N VAL A 46 -19.02 10.42 2.28
CA VAL A 46 -17.83 11.17 1.78
C VAL A 46 -16.81 11.40 2.88
N ALA A 47 -17.24 11.87 4.06
CA ALA A 47 -16.34 12.13 5.17
C ALA A 47 -15.68 10.85 5.73
N VAL A 48 -16.36 9.71 5.65
CA VAL A 48 -15.83 8.41 6.07
C VAL A 48 -14.85 7.87 5.03
N LEU A 49 -15.24 7.88 3.76
CA LEU A 49 -14.42 7.47 2.62
C LEU A 49 -13.14 8.30 2.51
N GLY A 50 -13.22 9.61 2.76
CA GLY A 50 -12.04 10.50 2.75
C GLY A 50 -11.05 10.15 3.87
N LYS A 51 -11.53 9.87 5.08
CA LYS A 51 -10.67 9.43 6.20
C LYS A 51 -10.02 8.08 5.90
N GLU A 52 -10.76 7.17 5.28
CA GLU A 52 -10.24 5.86 4.89
C GLU A 52 -9.20 5.99 3.78
N TYR A 53 -9.45 6.83 2.78
CA TYR A 53 -8.49 7.17 1.73
C TYR A 53 -7.18 7.71 2.32
N GLU A 54 -7.25 8.70 3.23
CA GLU A 54 -6.06 9.22 3.93
C GLU A 54 -5.33 8.17 4.79
N ARG A 55 -6.07 7.22 5.37
CA ARG A 55 -5.48 6.10 6.12
C ARG A 55 -4.68 5.20 5.18
N VAL A 56 -5.29 4.77 4.07
CA VAL A 56 -4.66 3.90 3.07
C VAL A 56 -3.47 4.60 2.41
N GLN A 57 -3.56 5.90 2.11
CA GLN A 57 -2.42 6.67 1.58
C GLN A 57 -1.23 6.69 2.54
N ARG A 58 -1.46 6.91 3.84
CA ARG A 58 -0.36 6.87 4.82
C ARG A 58 0.28 5.49 4.93
N GLU A 59 -0.54 4.44 4.92
CA GLU A 59 -0.05 3.06 4.93
C GLU A 59 0.78 2.74 3.68
N MET A 60 0.34 3.24 2.51
CA MET A 60 1.10 3.16 1.27
C MET A 60 2.47 3.83 1.39
N ASP A 61 2.50 5.08 1.87
CA ASP A 61 3.74 5.83 2.04
C ASP A 61 4.73 5.10 2.97
N GLU A 62 4.22 4.46 4.03
CA GLU A 62 5.04 3.62 4.92
C GLU A 62 5.61 2.41 4.19
N LYS A 63 4.81 1.71 3.37
CA LYS A 63 5.26 0.56 2.59
C LYS A 63 6.28 0.94 1.52
N LEU A 64 6.09 2.08 0.86
CA LEU A 64 7.05 2.59 -0.12
C LEU A 64 8.39 2.93 0.55
N ARG A 65 8.38 3.58 1.72
CA ARG A 65 9.61 3.81 2.51
C ARG A 65 10.29 2.50 2.92
N GLU A 66 9.51 1.49 3.32
CA GLU A 66 10.03 0.15 3.65
C GLU A 66 10.68 -0.51 2.42
N TRP A 67 10.04 -0.44 1.26
CA TRP A 67 10.55 -0.98 0.00
C TRP A 67 11.84 -0.29 -0.44
N GLU A 68 11.88 1.06 -0.43
CA GLU A 68 13.06 1.86 -0.77
C GLU A 68 14.25 1.51 0.13
N GLY A 69 13.99 1.35 1.44
CA GLY A 69 15.02 0.96 2.42
C GLY A 69 15.61 -0.44 2.22
N LEU A 70 14.93 -1.33 1.48
CA LEU A 70 15.44 -2.64 1.10
C LEU A 70 16.21 -2.62 -0.23
N GLN A 71 15.93 -1.65 -1.10
CA GLN A 71 16.62 -1.49 -2.38
C GLN A 71 17.97 -0.77 -2.24
N GLY A 72 18.11 0.11 -1.24
CA GLY A 72 19.38 0.74 -0.83
C GLY A 72 20.32 -0.20 -0.08
#